data_AF-T2PJ43-F1
#
_entry.id   AF-T2PJ43-F1
#
_cell.length_a   1.000
_cell.length_b   1.000
_cell.length_c   1.000
_cell.angle_alpha   90.00
_cell.angle_beta   90.00
_cell.angle_gamma   90.00
#
_symmetry.space_group_name_H-M   'P 1'
#
loop_
_entity.id
_entity.type
_entity.pdbx_description
1 polymer ?
#
loop_
_entity_poly.entity_id
_entity_poly.type
_entity_poly.pdbx_seq_one_letter_code
_entity_poly.pdbx_strand_id
1 'polypeptide(L)'
;ELTLQDVRDLSEWASNCLWPNRTYLLDMSEKDAAVRLHGRADRMESAGLDFARRTREAFLDLAKQNAQRFCVLDATLPACDLSKLIAKDVCELMDDAGVRYCCEKSPELQENQGF
;
A
#
# COMPACT_ATOMS: atom_id res chain seq x y z
N GLU A 1 -11.86 -11.09 25.08
CA GLU A 1 -11.02 -10.30 24.16
C GLU A 1 -10.79 -11.14 22.92
N LEU A 2 -10.77 -10.56 21.71
CA LEU A 2 -10.52 -11.32 20.47
C LEU A 2 -9.02 -11.52 20.30
N THR A 3 -8.59 -12.73 19.96
CA THR A 3 -7.21 -13.02 19.57
C THR A 3 -6.95 -12.60 18.12
N LEU A 4 -5.67 -12.54 17.72
CA LEU A 4 -5.30 -12.30 16.31
C LEU A 4 -5.89 -13.36 15.36
N GLN A 5 -5.99 -14.60 15.83
CA GLN A 5 -6.60 -15.67 15.05
C GLN A 5 -8.11 -15.45 14.90
N ASP A 6 -8.81 -15.06 15.97
CA ASP A 6 -10.25 -14.77 15.89
C ASP A 6 -10.55 -13.63 14.89
N VAL A 7 -9.71 -12.58 14.88
CA VAL A 7 -9.83 -11.47 13.94
C VAL A 7 -9.59 -11.94 12.50
N ARG A 8 -8.63 -12.84 12.30
CA ARG A 8 -8.34 -13.42 10.98
C ARG A 8 -9.51 -14.28 10.50
N ASP A 9 -9.99 -15.19 11.32
CA ASP A 9 -11.09 -16.11 10.98
C ASP A 9 -12.36 -15.33 10.64
N LEU A 10 -12.65 -14.27 11.41
CA LEU A 10 -13.77 -13.37 11.12
C LEU A 10 -13.57 -12.63 9.79
N SER A 11 -12.36 -12.17 9.49
CA SER A 11 -12.05 -11.48 8.23
C SER A 11 -12.20 -12.41 7.03
N GLU A 12 -11.73 -13.66 7.14
CA GLU A 12 -11.87 -14.69 6.10
C GLU A 12 -13.34 -15.04 5.89
N TRP A 13 -14.11 -15.25 6.96
CA TRP A 13 -15.55 -15.48 6.85
C TRP A 13 -16.26 -14.30 6.17
N ALA A 14 -15.98 -13.08 6.60
CA ALA A 14 -16.63 -11.88 6.06
C ALA A 14 -16.27 -11.61 4.59
N SER A 15 -15.09 -12.06 4.13
CA SER A 15 -14.65 -11.88 2.75
C SER A 15 -14.94 -13.09 1.84
N ASN A 16 -15.67 -14.11 2.30
CA ASN A 16 -15.80 -15.40 1.61
C ASN A 16 -14.44 -16.02 1.24
N CYS A 17 -13.48 -15.92 2.16
CA CYS A 17 -12.10 -16.36 2.01
C CYS A 17 -11.36 -15.71 0.81
N LEU A 18 -11.83 -14.55 0.34
CA LEU A 18 -11.14 -13.78 -0.68
C LEU A 18 -9.93 -13.07 -0.08
N TRP A 19 -8.83 -13.16 -0.82
CA TRP A 19 -7.58 -12.49 -0.50
C TRP A 19 -7.10 -11.66 -1.69
N PRO A 20 -6.49 -10.49 -1.46
CA PRO A 20 -5.86 -9.75 -2.54
C PRO A 20 -4.73 -10.56 -3.18
N ASN A 21 -4.68 -10.61 -4.51
CA ASN A 21 -3.54 -11.16 -5.25
C ASN A 21 -2.26 -10.34 -5.02
N ARG A 22 -2.42 -9.06 -4.71
CA ARG A 22 -1.33 -8.13 -4.40
C ARG A 22 -1.74 -7.16 -3.30
N THR A 23 -0.82 -6.85 -2.40
CA THR A 23 -0.95 -5.85 -1.35
C THR A 23 0.31 -5.00 -1.33
N TYR A 24 0.18 -3.70 -1.56
CA TYR A 24 1.29 -2.76 -1.47
C TYR A 24 1.38 -2.21 -0.05
N LEU A 25 2.47 -2.49 0.64
CA LEU A 25 2.77 -1.88 1.93
C LEU A 25 3.72 -0.70 1.71
N LEU A 26 3.19 0.52 1.86
CA LEU A 26 3.98 1.75 1.79
C LEU A 26 4.67 1.97 3.15
N ASP A 27 5.91 1.51 3.29
CA ASP A 27 6.65 1.57 4.56
C ASP A 27 7.33 2.93 4.75
N MET A 28 7.16 3.48 5.95
CA MET A 28 7.80 4.71 6.40
C MET A 28 7.91 4.68 7.93
N SER A 29 8.91 5.37 8.50
CA SER A 29 8.99 5.52 9.94
C SER A 29 7.78 6.29 10.49
N GLU A 30 7.37 5.97 11.73
CA GLU A 30 6.27 6.66 12.40
C GLU A 30 6.51 8.18 12.53
N LYS A 31 7.79 8.58 12.61
CA LYS A 31 8.20 9.98 12.72
C LYS A 31 8.03 10.72 11.40
N ASP A 32 8.50 10.13 10.30
CA ASP A 32 8.36 10.73 8.97
C ASP A 32 6.90 10.78 8.53
N ALA A 33 6.12 9.74 8.88
CA ALA A 33 4.68 9.69 8.60
C ALA A 33 3.92 10.79 9.36
N ALA A 34 4.28 11.04 10.63
CA ALA A 34 3.67 12.10 11.43
C ALA A 34 3.93 13.50 10.84
N VAL A 35 5.10 13.73 10.22
CA VAL A 35 5.42 15.02 9.56
C VAL A 35 4.52 15.26 8.33
N ARG A 36 4.15 14.19 7.61
CA ARG A 36 3.25 14.27 6.43
C ARG A 36 1.77 14.33 6.82
N LEU A 37 1.42 14.15 8.09
CA LEU A 37 0.04 14.24 8.53
C LEU A 37 -0.40 15.71 8.49
N HIS A 38 -1.46 15.97 7.72
CA HIS A 38 -2.03 17.31 7.56
C HIS A 38 -3.53 17.27 7.86
N GLY A 39 -4.03 18.29 8.56
CA GLY A 39 -5.43 18.38 8.95
C GLY A 39 -5.69 17.90 10.39
N ARG A 40 -6.97 17.70 10.71
CA ARG A 40 -7.38 17.27 12.05
C ARG A 40 -7.18 15.78 12.19
N ALA A 41 -6.33 15.38 13.12
CA ALA A 41 -6.08 13.97 13.43
C ALA A 41 -7.37 13.26 13.84
N ASP A 42 -7.60 12.08 13.27
CA ASP A 42 -8.66 11.18 13.69
C ASP A 42 -8.28 10.42 14.99
N ARG A 43 -9.15 9.50 15.44
CA ARG A 43 -8.91 8.71 16.65
C ARG A 43 -7.65 7.83 16.56
N MET A 44 -7.35 7.26 15.40
CA MET A 44 -6.20 6.37 15.20
C MET A 44 -4.91 7.18 15.08
N GLU A 45 -4.95 8.30 14.37
CA GLU A 45 -3.83 9.23 14.23
C GLU A 45 -3.48 9.89 15.57
N SER A 46 -4.48 10.12 16.43
CA SER A 46 -4.28 10.66 17.79
C SER A 46 -3.76 9.63 18.80
N ALA A 47 -3.61 8.36 18.44
CA ALA A 47 -3.14 7.31 19.35
C ALA A 47 -1.63 7.41 19.67
N GLY A 48 -0.89 8.23 18.91
CA GLY A 48 0.52 8.56 19.16
C GLY A 48 1.53 7.65 18.48
N LEU A 49 2.81 8.02 18.61
CA LEU A 49 3.92 7.40 17.88
C LEU A 49 4.14 5.92 18.25
N ASP A 50 3.95 5.54 19.52
CA ASP A 50 4.11 4.15 19.94
C ASP A 50 3.04 3.22 19.34
N PHE A 51 1.83 3.74 19.13
CA PHE A 51 0.80 3.01 18.40
C PHE A 51 1.20 2.85 16.93
N ALA A 52 1.59 3.93 16.27
CA ALA A 52 2.03 3.91 14.88
C ALA A 52 3.22 2.97 14.64
N ARG A 53 4.22 2.98 15.55
CA ARG A 53 5.38 2.08 15.50
C ARG A 53 4.97 0.60 15.59
N ARG A 54 4.13 0.23 16.56
CA ARG A 54 3.64 -1.15 16.69
C ARG A 54 2.79 -1.58 15.50
N THR A 55 1.97 -0.69 14.97
CA THR A 55 1.18 -0.94 13.76
C THR A 55 2.09 -1.20 12.56
N ARG A 56 3.13 -0.38 12.36
CA ARG A 56 4.15 -0.58 11.33
C ARG A 56 4.83 -1.94 11.45
N GLU A 57 5.31 -2.29 12.65
CA GLU A 57 5.96 -3.58 12.93
C GLU A 57 5.05 -4.76 12.59
N ALA A 58 3.78 -4.70 13.00
CA ALA A 58 2.81 -5.75 12.71
C ALA A 58 2.55 -5.94 11.20
N PHE A 59 2.46 -4.84 10.43
CA PHE A 59 2.31 -4.92 8.97
C PHE A 59 3.56 -5.46 8.28
N LEU A 60 4.75 -5.08 8.73
CA LEU A 60 6.01 -5.61 8.21
C LEU A 60 6.13 -7.12 8.47
N ASP A 61 5.72 -7.59 9.64
CA ASP A 61 5.72 -9.02 9.94
C ASP A 61 4.68 -9.78 9.11
N LEU A 62 3.51 -9.19 8.87
CA LEU A 62 2.50 -9.75 7.97
C LEU A 62 3.05 -9.85 6.53
N ALA A 63 3.75 -8.83 6.06
CA ALA A 63 4.38 -8.80 4.74
C ALA A 63 5.45 -9.90 4.60
N LYS A 64 6.31 -10.08 5.61
CA LYS A 64 7.31 -11.17 5.63
C LYS A 64 6.66 -12.55 5.54
N GLN A 65 5.57 -12.78 6.28
CA GLN A 65 4.85 -14.05 6.28
C GLN A 65 4.08 -14.31 4.97
N ASN A 66 3.83 -13.28 4.16
CA ASN A 66 3.04 -13.34 2.94
C ASN A 66 3.79 -12.74 1.74
N ALA A 67 5.11 -12.96 1.67
CA ALA A 67 6.00 -12.33 0.70
C ALA A 67 5.61 -12.57 -0.77
N GLN A 68 4.83 -13.63 -1.05
CA GLN A 68 4.31 -13.92 -2.38
C GLN A 68 3.25 -12.92 -2.90
N ARG A 69 2.56 -12.22 -2.00
CA ARG A 69 1.48 -11.27 -2.35
C ARG A 69 1.72 -9.86 -1.82
N PHE A 70 2.72 -9.66 -0.96
CA PHE A 70 3.09 -8.35 -0.46
C PHE A 70 4.24 -7.75 -1.28
N CYS A 71 4.05 -6.49 -1.69
CA CYS A 71 5.11 -5.66 -2.23
C CYS A 71 5.35 -4.51 -1.25
N VAL A 72 6.50 -4.53 -0.57
CA VAL A 72 6.87 -3.46 0.36
C VAL A 72 7.62 -2.39 -0.42
N LEU A 73 7.12 -1.15 -0.36
CA LEU A 73 7.67 0.00 -1.06
C LEU A 73 8.12 1.05 -0.06
N ASP A 74 9.28 1.67 -0.34
CA ASP A 74 9.79 2.79 0.45
C ASP A 74 8.93 4.04 0.22
N ALA A 75 8.09 4.37 1.19
CA ALA A 75 7.16 5.47 1.09
C ALA A 75 7.84 6.85 1.31
N THR A 76 9.13 6.90 1.62
CA THR A 76 9.89 8.16 1.68
C THR A 76 10.07 8.78 0.30
N LEU A 77 10.00 7.96 -0.75
CA LEU A 77 10.03 8.39 -2.15
C LEU A 77 8.89 9.37 -2.49
N PRO A 78 9.06 10.22 -3.52
CA PRO A 78 7.98 11.03 -4.06
C PRO A 78 6.82 10.17 -4.57
N ALA A 79 5.59 10.67 -4.41
CA ALA A 79 4.38 9.96 -4.83
C ALA A 79 4.39 9.57 -6.33
N CYS A 80 4.98 10.41 -7.19
CA CYS A 80 5.12 10.12 -8.62
C CYS A 80 5.97 8.86 -8.88
N ASP A 81 7.04 8.66 -8.10
CA ASP A 81 7.92 7.51 -8.29
C ASP A 81 7.32 6.23 -7.71
N LEU A 82 6.66 6.32 -6.55
CA LEU A 82 5.83 5.22 -6.02
C LEU A 82 4.74 4.80 -7.00
N SER A 83 4.05 5.75 -7.63
CA SER A 83 3.02 5.47 -8.63
C SER A 83 3.57 4.70 -9.82
N LYS A 84 4.78 5.03 -10.29
CA LYS A 84 5.43 4.29 -11.40
C LYS A 84 5.81 2.87 -10.99
N LEU A 85 6.31 2.69 -9.78
CA LEU A 85 6.65 1.37 -9.23
C LEU A 85 5.41 0.47 -9.12
N ILE A 86 4.32 1.01 -8.56
CA ILE A 86 3.04 0.30 -8.44
C ILE A 86 2.49 -0.02 -9.83
N ALA A 87 2.45 0.95 -10.75
CA ALA A 87 1.93 0.73 -12.10
C ALA A 87 2.69 -0.37 -12.84
N LYS A 88 4.04 -0.37 -12.74
CA LYS A 88 4.87 -1.42 -13.31
C LYS A 88 4.52 -2.81 -12.77
N ASP A 89 4.48 -2.95 -11.44
CA ASP A 89 4.18 -4.23 -10.78
C ASP A 89 2.75 -4.73 -11.10
N VAL A 90 1.77 -3.83 -11.19
CA VAL A 90 0.40 -4.17 -11.62
C VAL A 90 0.38 -4.67 -13.06
N CYS A 91 1.10 -4.03 -13.99
CA CYS A 91 1.17 -4.51 -15.37
C CYS A 91 1.74 -5.94 -15.44
N GLU A 92 2.84 -6.20 -14.73
CA GLU A 92 3.46 -7.54 -14.67
C GLU A 92 2.48 -8.58 -14.10
N LEU A 93 1.76 -8.23 -13.03
CA LEU A 93 0.71 -9.08 -12.44
C LEU A 93 -0.45 -9.39 -13.39
N MET A 94 -0.88 -8.40 -14.18
CA MET A 94 -1.98 -8.56 -15.13
C MET A 94 -1.56 -9.44 -16.30
N ASP A 95 -0.32 -9.28 -16.78
CA ASP A 95 0.25 -10.12 -17.83
C ASP A 95 0.36 -11.58 -17.37
N ASP A 96 0.85 -11.84 -16.15
CA ASP A 96 0.91 -13.18 -15.55
C ASP A 96 -0.48 -13.82 -15.38
N ALA A 97 -1.50 -13.01 -15.12
CA ALA A 97 -2.89 -13.44 -15.04
C ALA A 97 -3.54 -13.66 -16.42
N GLY A 98 -2.82 -13.41 -17.53
CA GLY A 98 -3.34 -13.52 -18.89
C GLY A 98 -4.34 -12.42 -19.26
N VAL A 99 -4.41 -11.35 -18.46
CA VAL A 99 -5.27 -10.19 -18.67
C VAL A 99 -4.43 -9.09 -19.33
N ARG A 100 -4.52 -8.97 -20.66
CA ARG A 100 -3.79 -7.90 -21.36
C ARG A 100 -4.36 -6.53 -21.01
N TYR A 101 -3.58 -5.74 -20.28
CA TYR A 101 -3.85 -4.32 -20.11
C TYR A 101 -3.22 -3.56 -21.29
N CYS A 102 -4.05 -3.04 -22.19
CA CYS A 102 -3.59 -2.07 -23.18
C CYS A 102 -3.36 -0.74 -22.46
N CYS A 103 -2.12 -0.51 -22.02
CA CYS A 103 -1.69 0.82 -21.60
C CYS A 103 -1.69 1.71 -22.85
N GLU A 104 -2.82 2.35 -23.15
CA GLU A 104 -2.83 3.51 -24.02
C GLU A 104 -1.91 4.54 -23.37
N LYS A 105 -0.78 4.82 -24.00
CA LYS A 105 0.18 5.82 -23.52
C LYS A 105 -0.60 7.10 -23.25
N SER A 106 -0.61 7.55 -21.99
CA SER A 106 -1.04 8.91 -21.67
C SER A 106 -0.30 9.86 -22.62
N PRO A 107 -1.02 10.72 -23.36
CA PRO A 107 -0.37 11.67 -24.24
C PRO A 107 0.57 12.52 -23.39
N GLU A 108 1.84 12.50 -23.75
CA GLU A 108 2.86 13.40 -23.25
C GLU A 108 2.25 14.81 -23.19
N LEU A 109 2.28 15.41 -22.00
CA LEU A 109 1.97 16.83 -21.83
C LEU A 109 2.94 17.59 -22.75
N GLN A 110 2.47 17.93 -23.95
CA GLN A 110 3.10 18.93 -24.78
C GLN A 110 3.09 20.22 -23.97
N GLU A 111 4.22 20.51 -23.33
CA GLU A 111 4.54 21.86 -22.90
C GLU A 111 4.45 22.75 -24.15
N ASN A 112 3.34 23.47 -24.25
CA ASN A 112 3.09 24.42 -25.32
C ASN A 112 4.19 25.48 -25.29
N GLN A 113 5.03 25.46 -26.32
CA GLN A 113 5.76 26.61 -26.79
C GLN A 113 4.76 27.67 -27.29
N GLY A 114 4.87 28.89 -26.76
CA GLY A 114 4.43 30.12 -27.45
C GLY A 114 3.11 30.75 -26.98
N PHE A 115 3.22 31.79 -26.15
CA PHE A 115 2.99 33.19 -26.58
C PHE A 115 3.69 34.16 -25.64
#